data_AF-A0A9D6CHE8-F1
#
_entry.id   AF-A0A9D6CHE8-F1
#
_cell.length_a   1.000
_cell.length_b   1.000
_cell.length_c   1.000
_cell.angle_alpha   90.00
_cell.angle_beta   90.00
_cell.angle_gamma   90.00
#
_symmetry.space_group_name_H-M   'P 1'
#
loop_
_entity.id
_entity.type
_entity.pdbx_description
1 polymer ?
#
loop_
_entity_poly.entity_id
_entity_poly.type
_entity_poly.pdbx_seq_one_letter_code
_entity_poly.pdbx_strand_id
1 'polypeptide(L)'
;MENNTGRDLRFAPRIELLVDDGRIVRQGEGVPGSVTAQIKEYLGNPLLEDQFEILGEVMQGKPHAKSGLVVFKAEDLNPTELTVFVQGLSRESERRPHPKTGESVTLRKTVRLDYLVPGDPRPVGTETYPIVAREWIFR
;
A
#
# COMPACT_ATOMS: atom_id res chain seq x y z
N MET A 1 6.16 6.67 -6.74
CA MET A 1 6.11 7.86 -5.83
C MET A 1 7.14 8.87 -6.32
N GLU A 2 6.80 10.16 -6.40
CA GLU A 2 7.75 11.23 -6.74
C GLU A 2 8.07 12.07 -5.49
N ASN A 3 9.35 12.38 -5.26
CA ASN A 3 9.77 13.29 -4.18
C ASN A 3 9.90 14.73 -4.72
N ASN A 4 9.04 15.63 -4.23
CA ASN A 4 9.02 17.05 -4.60
C ASN A 4 9.45 17.99 -3.47
N THR A 5 10.17 17.49 -2.46
CA THR A 5 10.44 18.23 -1.21
C THR A 5 11.73 19.05 -1.21
N GLY A 6 12.55 18.98 -2.26
CA GLY A 6 13.81 19.73 -2.35
C GLY A 6 15.01 19.09 -1.63
N ARG A 7 14.85 17.89 -1.06
CA ARG A 7 15.92 17.12 -0.39
C ARG A 7 15.63 15.62 -0.44
N ASP A 8 16.66 14.81 -0.28
CA ASP A 8 16.52 13.35 -0.21
C ASP A 8 15.75 12.94 1.05
N LEU A 9 14.88 11.93 0.89
CA LEU A 9 14.02 11.45 1.96
C LEU A 9 14.14 9.95 2.12
N ARG A 10 14.37 9.50 3.35
CA ARG A 10 14.20 8.09 3.70
C ARG A 10 12.72 7.72 3.58
N PHE A 11 12.44 6.83 2.64
CA PHE A 11 11.14 6.27 2.35
C PHE A 11 11.05 4.86 2.94
N ALA A 12 10.01 4.67 3.75
CA ALA A 12 9.68 3.39 4.37
C ALA A 12 8.16 3.33 4.49
N PRO A 13 7.44 3.01 3.40
CA PRO A 13 6.00 2.98 3.41
C PRO A 13 5.49 1.86 4.31
N ARG A 14 4.31 2.08 4.89
CA ARG A 14 3.52 1.01 5.50
C ARG A 14 2.25 0.87 4.70
N ILE A 15 2.03 -0.32 4.16
CA ILE A 15 0.87 -0.65 3.36
C ILE A 15 0.07 -1.73 4.08
N GLU A 16 -1.22 -1.47 4.22
CA GLU A 16 -2.18 -2.40 4.83
C GLU A 16 -3.38 -2.54 3.91
N LEU A 17 -3.90 -3.76 3.82
CA LEU A 17 -5.14 -4.10 3.12
C LEU A 17 -6.23 -4.33 4.16
N LEU A 18 -7.35 -3.63 4.04
CA LEU A 18 -8.60 -3.92 4.73
C LEU A 18 -9.53 -4.65 3.77
N VAL A 19 -9.95 -5.84 4.18
CA VAL A 19 -10.94 -6.66 3.50
C VAL A 19 -12.33 -6.30 4.05
N ASP A 20 -13.39 -6.48 3.25
CA ASP A 20 -14.78 -6.16 3.62
C ASP A 20 -15.32 -6.95 4.83
N ASP A 21 -14.72 -8.10 5.14
CA ASP A 21 -14.95 -8.85 6.38
C ASP A 21 -14.31 -8.23 7.64
N GLY A 22 -13.63 -7.09 7.49
CA GLY A 22 -13.00 -6.32 8.56
C GLY A 22 -11.57 -6.74 8.91
N ARG A 23 -11.01 -7.75 8.25
CA ARG A 23 -9.61 -8.16 8.48
C ARG A 23 -8.63 -7.15 7.90
N ILE A 24 -7.54 -6.92 8.63
CA ILE A 24 -6.41 -6.10 8.18
C ILE A 24 -5.22 -7.02 7.92
N VAL A 25 -4.70 -7.00 6.69
CA VAL A 25 -3.52 -7.75 6.27
C VAL A 25 -2.38 -6.78 6.01
N ARG A 26 -1.23 -6.99 6.63
CA ARG A 26 -0.06 -6.13 6.41
C ARG A 26 0.72 -6.56 5.17
N GLN A 27 1.45 -5.62 4.56
CA GLN A 27 2.29 -5.90 3.39
C GLN A 27 3.19 -7.13 3.61
N GLY A 28 3.13 -8.09 2.69
CA GLY A 28 3.94 -9.31 2.70
C GLY A 28 3.67 -10.26 3.86
N GLU A 29 2.68 -10.01 4.71
CA GLU A 29 2.30 -10.91 5.78
C GLU A 29 1.83 -12.25 5.20
N GLY A 30 2.51 -13.33 5.59
CA GLY A 30 2.20 -14.69 5.11
C GLY A 30 2.54 -14.96 3.65
N VAL A 31 3.21 -14.05 2.94
CA VAL A 31 3.62 -14.23 1.54
C VAL A 31 5.06 -14.76 1.47
N PRO A 32 5.30 -15.97 0.93
CA PRO A 32 6.66 -16.46 0.71
C PRO A 32 7.41 -15.58 -0.28
N GLY A 33 8.68 -15.27 -0.01
CA GLY A 33 9.49 -14.42 -0.90
C GLY A 33 9.62 -14.97 -2.33
N SER A 34 9.55 -16.29 -2.51
CA SER A 34 9.54 -16.93 -3.83
C SER A 34 8.32 -16.57 -4.67
N VAL A 35 7.17 -16.30 -4.06
CA VAL A 35 5.95 -15.86 -4.76
C VAL A 35 6.14 -14.46 -5.31
N THR A 36 6.64 -13.54 -4.48
CA THR A 36 6.95 -12.16 -4.92
C THR A 36 7.97 -12.16 -6.06
N ALA A 37 9.02 -12.97 -5.98
CA ALA A 37 10.03 -13.10 -7.04
C ALA A 37 9.41 -13.61 -8.36
N GLN A 38 8.58 -14.64 -8.31
CA GLN A 38 7.87 -15.17 -9.49
C GLN A 38 6.93 -14.13 -10.11
N ILE A 39 6.20 -13.36 -9.29
CA ILE A 39 5.33 -12.29 -9.79
C ILE A 39 6.17 -11.20 -10.47
N LYS A 40 7.30 -10.80 -9.88
CA LYS A 40 8.21 -9.82 -10.48
C LYS A 40 8.76 -10.30 -11.83
N GLU A 41 9.19 -11.56 -11.90
CA GLU A 41 9.69 -12.18 -13.14
C GLU A 41 8.59 -12.21 -14.21
N TYR A 42 7.38 -12.62 -13.85
CA TYR A 42 6.22 -12.65 -14.74
C TYR A 42 5.85 -11.25 -15.28
N LEU A 43 5.91 -10.22 -14.44
CA LEU A 43 5.64 -8.84 -14.85
C LEU A 43 6.75 -8.24 -15.73
N GLY A 44 7.95 -8.80 -15.72
CA GLY A 44 9.07 -8.40 -16.59
C GLY A 44 9.52 -6.94 -16.41
N ASN A 45 9.15 -6.28 -15.32
CA ASN A 45 9.46 -4.88 -15.07
C ASN A 45 10.65 -4.76 -14.11
N PRO A 46 11.87 -4.44 -14.59
CA PRO A 46 13.06 -4.35 -13.75
C PRO A 46 13.05 -3.18 -12.77
N LEU A 47 12.15 -2.20 -12.96
CA LEU A 47 12.01 -1.03 -12.08
C LEU A 47 11.02 -1.29 -10.92
N LEU A 48 10.43 -2.48 -10.86
CA LEU A 48 9.47 -2.85 -9.83
C LEU A 48 10.21 -3.32 -8.58
N GLU A 49 10.14 -2.52 -7.53
CA GLU A 49 10.76 -2.81 -6.23
C GLU A 49 9.76 -3.49 -5.30
N ASP A 50 10.15 -4.58 -4.65
CA ASP A 50 9.32 -5.20 -3.61
C ASP A 50 9.36 -4.43 -2.28
N GLN A 51 8.66 -4.92 -1.27
CA GLN A 51 8.55 -4.28 0.04
C GLN A 51 9.88 -4.06 0.78
N PHE A 52 10.94 -4.79 0.44
CA PHE A 52 12.27 -4.65 1.02
C PHE A 52 13.14 -3.73 0.17
N GLU A 53 13.12 -3.89 -1.15
CA GLU A 53 13.89 -3.08 -2.10
C GLU A 53 13.41 -1.62 -2.15
N ILE A 54 12.10 -1.40 -1.91
CA ILE A 54 11.52 -0.05 -1.98
C ILE A 54 11.98 0.84 -0.83
N LEU A 55 12.52 0.26 0.24
CA LEU A 55 13.08 0.98 1.37
C LEU A 55 14.34 1.76 0.96
N GLY A 56 14.57 2.91 1.59
CA GLY A 56 15.79 3.69 1.39
C GLY A 56 15.50 5.11 0.94
N GLU A 57 16.51 5.78 0.40
CA GLU A 57 16.38 7.18 0.03
C GLU A 57 15.68 7.34 -1.32
N VAL A 58 14.81 8.35 -1.42
CA VAL A 58 14.16 8.73 -2.67
C VAL A 58 14.67 10.10 -3.05
N MET A 59 15.42 10.13 -4.16
CA MET A 59 15.94 11.34 -4.77
C MET A 59 14.80 12.19 -5.35
N GLN A 60 15.07 13.48 -5.49
CA GLN A 60 14.09 14.45 -5.97
C GLN A 60 13.74 14.24 -7.47
N GLY A 61 12.47 14.42 -7.81
CA GLY A 61 11.98 14.54 -9.19
C GLY A 61 11.49 13.24 -9.84
N LYS A 62 10.62 13.40 -10.84
CA LYS A 62 9.98 12.31 -11.60
C LYS A 62 10.90 11.19 -12.09
N PRO A 63 12.14 11.44 -12.59
CA PRO A 63 13.04 10.37 -13.04
C PRO A 63 13.45 9.39 -11.94
N HIS A 64 13.37 9.79 -10.67
CA HIS A 64 13.71 8.98 -9.50
C HIS A 64 12.47 8.37 -8.83
N ALA A 65 11.34 8.36 -9.54
CA ALA A 65 10.11 7.82 -8.99
C ALA A 65 10.21 6.32 -8.78
N LYS A 66 10.06 5.87 -7.52
CA LYS A 66 9.99 4.44 -7.20
C LYS A 66 8.66 3.83 -7.65
N SER A 67 8.73 2.65 -8.24
CA SER A 67 7.58 1.79 -8.56
C SER A 67 7.61 0.58 -7.65
N GLY A 68 6.52 0.35 -6.92
CA GLY A 68 6.47 -0.70 -5.89
C GLY A 68 5.54 -1.84 -6.26
N LEU A 69 5.91 -3.05 -5.85
CA LEU A 69 5.04 -4.21 -5.78
C LEU A 69 4.73 -4.53 -4.32
N VAL A 70 3.44 -4.63 -4.01
CA VAL A 70 2.96 -5.20 -2.76
C VAL A 70 2.09 -6.40 -3.08
N VAL A 71 2.29 -7.48 -2.33
CA VAL A 71 1.52 -8.72 -2.43
C VAL A 71 0.92 -9.01 -1.06
N PHE A 72 -0.35 -9.35 -1.05
CA PHE A 72 -1.08 -9.76 0.16
C PHE A 72 -1.53 -11.20 -0.01
N LYS A 73 -1.43 -11.99 1.06
CA LYS A 73 -2.02 -13.33 1.07
C LYS A 73 -3.54 -13.18 1.18
N ALA A 74 -4.28 -13.76 0.23
CA ALA A 74 -5.73 -13.85 0.30
C ALA A 74 -6.12 -15.10 1.10
N GLU A 75 -6.88 -14.91 2.17
CA GLU A 75 -7.46 -15.98 2.99
C GLU A 75 -8.97 -16.13 2.72
N ASP A 76 -9.59 -15.08 2.17
CA ASP A 76 -10.92 -15.14 1.55
C ASP A 76 -10.78 -14.69 0.09
N LEU A 77 -11.54 -15.35 -0.78
CA LEU A 77 -11.58 -15.13 -2.21
C LEU A 77 -12.90 -14.51 -2.66
N ASN A 78 -13.87 -14.32 -1.78
CA ASN A 78 -15.15 -13.69 -2.11
C ASN A 78 -15.34 -12.25 -1.59
N PRO A 79 -14.31 -11.44 -1.26
CA PRO A 79 -14.57 -10.05 -0.92
C PRO A 79 -15.02 -9.31 -2.18
N THR A 80 -15.88 -8.32 -1.98
CA THR A 80 -16.39 -7.43 -3.03
C THR A 80 -15.83 -6.01 -2.92
N GLU A 81 -15.28 -5.67 -1.75
CA GLU A 81 -14.62 -4.38 -1.51
C GLU A 81 -13.25 -4.61 -0.88
N LEU A 82 -12.27 -3.83 -1.35
CA LEU A 82 -10.92 -3.82 -0.79
C LEU A 82 -10.47 -2.38 -0.56
N THR A 83 -9.93 -2.10 0.61
CA THR A 83 -9.35 -0.80 0.94
C THR A 83 -7.86 -0.94 1.21
N VAL A 84 -7.03 -0.23 0.46
CA VAL A 84 -5.58 -0.15 0.69
C VAL A 84 -5.25 1.15 1.40
N PHE A 85 -4.55 1.05 2.52
CA PHE A 85 -3.98 2.19 3.23
C PHE A 85 -2.49 2.29 2.96
N VAL A 86 -2.04 3.44 2.44
CA VAL A 86 -0.62 3.71 2.17
C VAL A 86 -0.15 4.87 3.05
N GLN A 87 0.64 4.54 4.06
CA GLN A 87 1.28 5.51 4.95
C GLN A 87 2.72 5.79 4.49
N GLY A 88 3.23 6.99 4.78
CA GLY A 88 4.62 7.38 4.47
C GLY A 88 4.78 8.14 3.15
N LEU A 89 3.68 8.36 2.41
CA LEU A 89 3.66 9.23 1.23
C LEU A 89 3.61 10.73 1.57
N SER A 90 3.20 11.08 2.79
CA SER A 90 3.27 12.43 3.35
C SER A 90 3.92 12.38 4.74
N ARG A 91 4.56 13.49 5.13
CA ARG A 91 5.12 13.69 6.48
C ARG A 91 4.17 14.41 7.43
N GLU A 92 2.98 14.78 6.95
CA GLU A 92 1.98 15.43 7.77
C GLU A 92 1.47 14.47 8.86
N SER A 93 1.40 14.99 10.08
CA SER A 93 0.87 14.28 11.24
C SER A 93 0.10 15.23 12.11
N GLU A 94 -0.94 14.73 12.76
CA GLU A 94 -1.79 15.50 13.67
C GLU A 94 -1.87 14.78 15.02
N ARG A 95 -1.85 15.55 16.11
CA ARG A 95 -2.12 15.01 17.44
C ARG A 95 -3.58 15.25 17.79
N ARG A 96 -4.31 14.19 18.12
CA ARG A 96 -5.70 14.27 18.59
C ARG A 96 -5.88 13.46 19.87
N PRO A 97 -6.79 13.85 20.77
CA PRO A 97 -7.17 13.00 21.89
C PRO A 97 -7.88 11.75 21.36
N HIS A 98 -7.50 10.58 21.87
CA HIS A 98 -8.13 9.32 21.54
C HIS A 98 -9.59 9.34 22.04
N PRO A 99 -10.58 9.00 21.20
CA PRO A 99 -11.99 9.24 21.50
C PRO A 99 -12.51 8.47 22.72
N LYS A 100 -11.85 7.36 23.09
CA LYS A 100 -12.25 6.54 24.25
C LYS A 100 -11.45 6.82 25.52
N THR A 101 -10.17 7.15 25.38
CA THR A 101 -9.24 7.24 26.54
C THR A 101 -8.81 8.68 26.85
N GLY A 102 -9.02 9.63 25.93
CA GLY A 102 -8.57 11.01 26.05
C GLY A 102 -7.06 11.21 25.86
N GLU A 103 -6.28 10.13 25.79
CA GLU A 103 -4.84 10.19 25.61
C GLU A 103 -4.46 10.78 24.25
N SER A 104 -3.38 11.56 24.22
CA SER A 104 -2.90 12.15 22.95
C SER A 104 -2.33 11.06 22.04
N VAL A 105 -2.95 10.87 20.88
CA VAL A 105 -2.47 9.96 19.83
C VAL A 105 -1.98 10.76 18.61
N THR A 106 -0.91 10.27 17.98
CA THR A 106 -0.39 10.87 16.75
C THR A 106 -0.95 10.12 15.54
N LEU A 107 -1.79 10.80 14.77
CA LEU A 107 -2.30 10.33 13.48
C LEU A 107 -1.35 10.78 12.38
N ARG A 108 -1.11 9.95 11.38
CA ARG A 108 -0.30 10.33 10.21
C ARG A 108 -1.18 10.38 8.98
N LYS A 109 -0.87 11.31 8.09
CA LYS A 109 -1.56 11.45 6.81
C LYS A 109 -1.29 10.21 5.95
N THR A 110 -2.36 9.53 5.60
CA THR A 110 -2.37 8.22 4.96
C THR A 110 -3.28 8.29 3.74
N VAL A 111 -2.84 7.72 2.62
CA VAL A 111 -3.71 7.58 1.44
C VAL A 111 -4.60 6.36 1.66
N ARG A 112 -5.91 6.54 1.50
CA ARG A 112 -6.89 5.47 1.37
C ARG A 112 -7.21 5.29 -0.10
N LEU A 113 -7.14 4.06 -0.58
CA LEU A 113 -7.52 3.66 -1.93
C LEU A 113 -8.60 2.59 -1.82
N ASP A 114 -9.76 2.82 -2.42
CA ASP A 114 -10.84 1.85 -2.43
C ASP A 114 -10.96 1.20 -3.81
N TYR A 115 -11.25 -0.09 -3.81
CA TYR A 115 -11.45 -0.92 -5.00
C TYR A 115 -12.76 -1.69 -4.86
N LEU A 116 -13.48 -1.80 -5.97
CA LEU A 116 -14.57 -2.76 -6.11
C LEU A 116 -14.05 -3.95 -6.91
N VAL A 117 -14.23 -5.13 -6.36
CA VAL A 117 -13.82 -6.41 -6.96
C VAL A 117 -15.04 -7.33 -7.03
N PRO A 118 -15.12 -8.25 -7.99
CA PRO A 118 -16.33 -9.06 -8.18
C PRO A 118 -16.56 -10.10 -7.09
N GLY A 119 -15.57 -10.38 -6.25
CA GLY A 119 -15.48 -11.65 -5.53
C GLY A 119 -15.22 -12.81 -6.51
N ASP A 120 -14.78 -13.96 -5.98
CA ASP A 120 -14.40 -15.15 -6.73
C ASP A 120 -13.45 -14.81 -7.90
N PRO A 121 -12.15 -14.56 -7.62
CA PRO A 121 -11.17 -14.25 -8.65
C PRO A 121 -11.06 -15.45 -9.59
N ARG A 122 -11.79 -15.39 -10.70
CA ARG A 122 -11.68 -16.39 -11.76
C ARG A 122 -10.21 -16.48 -12.15
N PRO A 123 -9.62 -17.68 -12.28
CA PRO A 123 -8.19 -17.86 -12.52
C PRO A 123 -7.71 -17.41 -13.93
N VAL A 124 -8.44 -16.53 -14.60
CA VAL A 124 -8.27 -16.23 -16.02
C VAL A 124 -7.88 -14.76 -16.23
N GLY A 125 -6.57 -14.50 -16.31
CA GLY A 125 -5.99 -13.30 -16.92
C GLY A 125 -5.48 -12.21 -15.97
N THR A 126 -4.94 -11.16 -16.56
CA THR A 126 -4.43 -9.95 -15.89
C THR A 126 -5.57 -8.96 -15.64
N GLU A 127 -6.62 -9.40 -14.95
CA GLU A 127 -7.74 -8.50 -14.62
C GLU A 127 -7.26 -7.49 -13.56
N THR A 128 -7.28 -6.21 -13.93
CA THR A 128 -6.91 -5.11 -13.02
C THR A 128 -8.16 -4.34 -12.65
N TYR A 129 -8.37 -4.13 -11.35
CA TYR A 129 -9.47 -3.32 -10.86
C TYR A 129 -9.04 -1.85 -10.69
N PRO A 130 -9.79 -0.88 -11.24
CA PRO A 130 -9.47 0.53 -11.07
C PRO A 130 -9.71 0.97 -9.63
N ILE A 131 -9.01 2.02 -9.22
CA ILE A 131 -9.29 2.72 -7.96
C ILE A 131 -10.62 3.45 -8.11
N VAL A 132 -11.60 3.14 -7.26
CA VAL A 132 -12.92 3.80 -7.28
C VAL A 132 -12.95 5.06 -6.43
N ALA A 133 -12.14 5.11 -5.36
CA ALA A 133 -11.95 6.29 -4.54
C ALA A 133 -10.50 6.41 -4.05
N ARG A 134 -10.02 7.66 -3.96
CA ARG A 134 -8.69 8.00 -3.46
C ARG A 134 -8.78 9.22 -2.57
N GLU A 135 -8.49 9.03 -1.29
CA GLU A 135 -8.63 10.07 -0.28
C GLU A 135 -7.42 10.15 0.63
N TRP A 136 -7.12 11.36 1.14
CA TRP A 136 -6.15 11.55 2.20
C TRP A 136 -6.87 11.62 3.54
N ILE A 137 -6.49 10.76 4.47
CA ILE A 137 -7.08 10.69 5.82
C ILE A 137 -5.98 10.78 6.89
N PHE A 138 -6.35 11.14 8.12
CA PHE A 138 -5.48 11.01 9.29
C PHE A 138 -5.82 9.72 10.03
N ARG A 139 -4.82 8.85 10.20
CA ARG A 139 -4.93 7.51 10.77
C ARG A 139 -3.73 7.16 11.63
#